data_AF-A0A524KHC4-F1
#
_entry.id   AF-A0A524KHC4-F1
#
_cell.length_a   1.000
_cell.length_b   1.000
_cell.length_c   1.000
_cell.angle_alpha   90.00
_cell.angle_beta   90.00
_cell.angle_gamma   90.00
#
_symmetry.space_group_name_H-M   'P 1'
#
loop_
_entity.id
_entity.type
_entity.pdbx_description
1 polymer ?
#
loop_
_entity_poly.entity_id
_entity_poly.type
_entity_poly.pdbx_seq_one_letter_code
_entity_poly.pdbx_strand_id
1 'polypeptide(L)'
;MTIFAVISVVFTLLAVGLVVWPLLRSGHGVHPVAATLTALAIPPLVLVMYLLVSSYDWREPTPSAAEAAGAPGSVEEAIASLERKLQAEPANEEGWILLGSSYLSLNRAADAANAYQRAVDLSGGRNIAARLGVAEAQIVLDPASITGPAGNEIEAVLAAEPGNPKALWYGGLLSLARGQPALARERWEALLELSPPEEIRQVIETQLAQVDSQAAPGANSSPAPASPAVVPAAGIGVTVSLSEALRAQVSPSAPLFVFVRDVQAAGPPLAVIRRKADELPLSLQISDADIMLPGRSLASVESATLVARIANGGDPSARPGDVYGEAKWQRGAKSGPIAIVIDRVVTP
;
A
#
# COMPACT_ATOMS: atom_id res chain seq x y z
N MET A 1 12.95 -11.62 -25.10
CA MET A 1 14.29 -11.72 -25.73
C MET A 1 14.26 -11.96 -27.24
N THR A 2 13.41 -12.84 -27.77
CA THR A 2 13.40 -13.17 -29.22
C THR A 2 13.01 -11.98 -30.11
N ILE A 3 12.05 -11.15 -29.68
CA ILE A 3 11.55 -10.01 -30.46
C ILE A 3 12.62 -8.93 -30.66
N PHE A 4 13.38 -8.57 -29.62
CA PHE A 4 14.46 -7.57 -29.71
C PHE A 4 15.60 -8.05 -30.63
N ALA A 5 16.00 -9.31 -30.52
CA ALA A 5 17.02 -9.90 -31.39
C ALA A 5 16.56 -9.92 -32.86
N VAL A 6 15.28 -10.27 -33.10
CA VAL A 6 14.68 -10.25 -34.44
C VAL A 6 14.64 -8.82 -35.00
N ILE A 7 14.24 -7.82 -34.20
CA ILE A 7 14.21 -6.41 -34.62
C ILE A 7 15.61 -5.92 -34.97
N SER A 8 16.61 -6.21 -34.14
CA SER A 8 18.00 -5.80 -34.39
C SER A 8 18.58 -6.42 -35.67
N VAL A 9 18.31 -7.71 -35.93
CA VAL A 9 18.72 -8.37 -37.17
C VAL A 9 18.02 -7.75 -38.38
N VAL A 10 16.71 -7.48 -38.28
CA VAL A 10 15.94 -6.85 -39.36
C VAL A 10 16.48 -5.46 -39.67
N PHE A 11 16.72 -4.61 -38.66
CA PHE A 11 17.28 -3.27 -38.86
C PHE A 11 18.69 -3.30 -39.46
N THR A 12 19.52 -4.26 -39.05
CA THR A 12 20.87 -4.43 -39.62
C THR A 12 20.79 -4.81 -41.09
N LEU A 13 19.92 -5.74 -41.45
CA LEU A 13 19.70 -6.14 -42.85
C LEU A 13 19.11 -4.99 -43.69
N LEU A 14 18.22 -4.18 -43.11
CA LEU A 14 17.62 -3.02 -43.77
C LEU A 14 18.66 -1.92 -44.01
N ALA A 15 19.54 -1.66 -43.04
CA ALA A 15 20.65 -0.72 -43.17
C ALA A 15 21.65 -1.18 -44.23
N VAL A 16 22.02 -2.46 -44.25
CA VAL A 16 22.89 -3.04 -45.29
C VAL A 16 22.21 -2.93 -46.67
N GLY A 17 20.91 -3.22 -46.76
CA GLY A 17 20.14 -3.09 -48.00
C GLY A 17 20.12 -1.65 -48.53
N LEU A 18 19.87 -0.67 -47.66
CA LEU A 18 19.85 0.76 -48.01
C LEU A 18 21.20 1.28 -48.50
N VAL A 19 22.31 0.74 -48.00
CA VAL A 19 23.66 1.13 -48.42
C VAL A 19 24.07 0.41 -49.71
N VAL A 20 23.82 -0.90 -49.81
CA VAL A 20 24.25 -1.73 -50.94
C VAL A 20 23.41 -1.47 -52.20
N TRP A 21 22.12 -1.16 -52.06
CA TRP A 21 21.20 -0.90 -53.18
C TRP A 21 21.63 0.25 -54.11
N PRO A 22 21.97 1.46 -53.63
CA PRO A 22 22.44 2.55 -54.51
C PRO A 22 23.85 2.31 -55.06
N LEU A 23 24.70 1.56 -54.35
CA LEU A 23 26.04 1.17 -54.78
C LEU A 23 26.01 0.19 -55.95
N LEU A 24 25.06 -0.75 -55.97
CA LEU A 24 24.86 -1.67 -57.10
C LEU A 24 24.21 -1.01 -58.32
N ARG A 25 23.49 0.11 -58.14
CA ARG A 25 22.73 0.78 -59.20
C ARG A 25 23.51 1.87 -59.92
N SER A 26 24.65 2.30 -59.39
CA SER A 26 25.47 3.38 -59.94
C SER A 26 26.49 2.83 -60.95
N GLY A 27 26.14 2.87 -62.24
CA GLY A 27 26.86 2.22 -63.34
C GLY A 27 28.24 2.79 -63.75
N HIS A 28 28.98 3.49 -62.88
CA HIS A 28 30.32 3.99 -63.25
C HIS A 28 31.33 3.94 -62.08
N GLY A 29 32.20 2.93 -62.10
CA GLY A 29 33.60 3.05 -61.70
C GLY A 29 33.98 3.02 -60.21
N VAL A 30 33.06 2.82 -59.26
CA VAL A 30 33.41 2.74 -57.84
C VAL A 30 33.37 1.29 -57.35
N HIS A 31 34.51 0.84 -56.84
CA HIS A 31 34.90 -0.56 -56.70
C HIS A 31 33.93 -1.42 -55.85
N PRO A 32 33.45 -2.57 -56.34
CA PRO A 32 32.61 -3.51 -55.56
C PRO A 32 33.27 -3.96 -54.25
N VAL A 33 34.60 -3.83 -54.17
CA VAL A 33 35.44 -4.07 -53.00
C VAL A 33 35.17 -3.09 -51.86
N ALA A 34 34.87 -1.81 -52.16
CA ALA A 34 34.56 -0.82 -51.12
C ALA A 34 33.19 -1.10 -50.47
N ALA A 35 32.20 -1.50 -51.28
CA ALA A 35 30.87 -1.88 -50.79
C ALA A 35 30.90 -3.14 -49.92
N THR A 36 31.69 -4.16 -50.30
CA THR A 36 31.84 -5.37 -49.50
C THR A 36 32.62 -5.12 -48.21
N LEU A 37 33.65 -4.28 -48.24
CA LEU A 37 34.40 -3.89 -47.05
C LEU A 37 33.53 -3.12 -46.03
N THR A 38 32.69 -2.19 -46.49
CA THR A 38 31.77 -1.47 -45.61
C THR A 38 30.69 -2.40 -45.03
N ALA A 39 30.10 -3.27 -45.84
CA ALA A 39 29.11 -4.24 -45.36
C ALA A 39 29.68 -5.24 -44.34
N LEU A 40 30.96 -5.59 -44.46
CA LEU A 40 31.65 -6.48 -43.52
C LEU A 40 32.12 -5.77 -42.25
N ALA A 41 32.41 -4.47 -42.32
CA ALA A 41 32.92 -3.69 -41.18
C ALA A 41 31.83 -3.20 -40.22
N ILE A 42 30.60 -2.98 -40.70
CA ILE A 42 29.50 -2.46 -39.88
C ILE A 42 29.09 -3.43 -38.75
N PRO A 43 28.84 -4.74 -39.01
CA PRO A 43 28.44 -5.66 -37.94
C PRO A 43 29.43 -5.79 -36.78
N PRO A 44 30.75 -5.98 -37.00
CA PRO A 44 31.70 -6.03 -35.90
C PRO A 44 31.89 -4.68 -35.21
N LEU A 45 31.77 -3.56 -35.93
CA LEU A 45 31.81 -2.23 -35.31
C LEU A 45 30.63 -2.02 -34.36
N VAL A 46 29.43 -2.41 -34.78
CA VAL A 46 28.22 -2.36 -33.94
C VAL A 46 28.36 -3.30 -32.74
N LEU A 47 28.93 -4.49 -32.93
CA LEU A 47 29.20 -5.43 -31.84
C LEU A 47 30.21 -4.86 -30.83
N VAL A 48 31.31 -4.26 -31.30
CA VAL A 48 32.33 -3.65 -30.43
C VAL A 48 31.77 -2.43 -29.71
N MET A 49 30.99 -1.59 -30.40
CA MET A 49 30.29 -0.45 -29.79
C MET A 49 29.30 -0.92 -28.72
N TYR A 50 28.54 -1.98 -29.00
CA TYR A 50 27.66 -2.61 -28.03
C TYR A 50 28.45 -3.08 -26.82
N LEU A 51 29.58 -3.76 -26.99
CA LEU A 51 30.41 -4.22 -25.86
C LEU A 51 31.08 -3.08 -25.07
N LEU A 52 31.37 -1.93 -25.69
CA LEU A 52 31.99 -0.77 -25.03
C LEU A 52 30.97 0.10 -24.27
N VAL A 53 29.74 0.22 -24.78
CA VAL A 53 28.67 1.05 -24.18
C VAL A 53 27.76 0.23 -23.26
N SER A 54 27.64 -1.08 -23.50
CA SER A 54 26.77 -1.94 -22.72
C SER A 54 27.36 -2.21 -21.34
N SER A 55 26.65 -1.76 -20.31
CA SER A 55 26.85 -2.15 -18.91
C SER A 55 26.15 -3.47 -18.56
N TYR A 56 25.74 -4.26 -19.56
CA TYR A 56 25.00 -5.50 -19.38
C TYR A 56 25.95 -6.67 -19.10
N ASP A 57 25.93 -7.19 -17.87
CA ASP A 57 26.79 -8.29 -17.45
C ASP A 57 26.19 -9.64 -17.88
N TRP A 58 26.68 -10.18 -18.99
CA TRP A 58 26.22 -11.43 -19.59
C TRP A 58 26.60 -12.69 -18.79
N ARG A 59 27.33 -12.52 -17.68
CA ARG A 59 27.79 -13.60 -16.81
C ARG A 59 26.86 -13.88 -15.64
N GLU A 60 25.93 -12.99 -15.34
CA GLU A 60 24.92 -13.26 -14.32
C GLU A 60 23.72 -13.95 -14.98
N PRO A 61 23.30 -15.13 -14.47
CA PRO A 61 22.05 -15.73 -14.92
C PRO A 61 20.93 -14.75 -14.58
N THR A 62 20.32 -14.14 -15.60
CA THR A 62 19.15 -13.27 -15.41
C THR A 62 18.08 -14.09 -14.70
N PRO A 63 17.73 -13.78 -13.44
CA PRO A 63 16.64 -14.49 -12.79
C PRO A 63 15.37 -14.22 -13.60
N SER A 64 14.60 -15.27 -13.87
CA SER A 64 13.27 -15.07 -14.43
C SER A 64 12.46 -14.17 -13.49
N ALA A 65 11.50 -13.40 -14.00
CA ALA A 65 10.65 -12.55 -13.15
C ALA A 65 9.95 -13.36 -12.02
N ALA A 66 9.78 -14.67 -12.20
CA ALA A 66 9.27 -15.59 -11.18
C ALA A 66 10.32 -15.97 -10.11
N GLU A 67 11.61 -16.04 -10.44
CA GLU A 67 12.70 -16.30 -9.48
C GLU A 67 13.11 -15.04 -8.71
N ALA A 68 13.11 -13.88 -9.36
CA ALA A 68 13.32 -12.59 -8.69
C ALA A 68 12.19 -12.24 -7.71
N ALA A 69 10.96 -12.67 -8.00
CA ALA A 69 9.82 -12.51 -7.10
C ALA A 69 9.80 -13.54 -5.94
N GLY A 70 10.63 -14.60 -6.00
CA GLY A 70 10.61 -15.71 -5.04
C GLY A 70 11.75 -15.73 -4.02
N ALA A 71 12.81 -14.94 -4.22
CA ALA A 71 13.97 -14.90 -3.33
C ALA A 71 14.00 -13.57 -2.55
N PRO A 72 13.64 -13.55 -1.25
CA PRO A 72 13.72 -12.36 -0.37
C PRO A 72 15.15 -11.89 -0.06
N GLY A 73 16.15 -12.37 -0.81
CA GLY A 73 17.50 -11.81 -0.84
C GLY A 73 17.75 -10.95 -2.08
N SER A 74 17.07 -11.22 -3.19
CA SER A 74 17.38 -10.59 -4.48
C SER A 74 16.93 -9.12 -4.58
N VAL A 75 15.80 -8.77 -3.96
CA VAL A 75 15.27 -7.40 -3.95
C VAL A 75 16.06 -6.53 -2.96
N GLU A 76 16.35 -7.08 -1.79
CA GLU A 76 17.16 -6.45 -0.75
C GLU A 76 18.61 -6.23 -1.21
N GLU A 77 19.21 -7.19 -1.91
CA GLU A 77 20.52 -7.04 -2.54
C GLU A 77 20.52 -5.97 -3.64
N ALA A 78 19.47 -5.91 -4.47
CA ALA A 78 19.32 -4.87 -5.48
C ALA A 78 19.23 -3.47 -4.85
N ILE A 79 18.50 -3.33 -3.74
CA ILE A 79 18.42 -2.08 -2.99
C ILE A 79 19.78 -1.73 -2.36
N ALA A 80 20.46 -2.69 -1.74
CA ALA A 80 21.81 -2.46 -1.18
C ALA A 80 22.83 -2.07 -2.26
N SER A 81 22.68 -2.57 -3.50
CA SER A 81 23.47 -2.13 -4.65
C SER A 81 23.14 -0.69 -5.05
N LEU A 82 21.85 -0.35 -5.10
CA LEU A 82 21.38 1.01 -5.39
C LEU A 82 21.86 2.02 -4.34
N GLU A 83 21.78 1.68 -3.06
CA GLU A 83 22.30 2.48 -1.95
C GLU A 83 23.81 2.75 -2.11
N ARG A 84 24.61 1.71 -2.39
CA ARG A 84 26.07 1.87 -2.63
C ARG A 84 26.35 2.79 -3.82
N LYS A 85 25.58 2.67 -4.90
CA LYS A 85 25.72 3.53 -6.07
C LYS A 85 25.41 4.99 -5.72
N LEU A 86 24.34 5.23 -4.96
CA LEU A 86 23.96 6.58 -4.52
C LEU A 86 24.91 7.18 -3.50
N GLN A 87 25.64 6.35 -2.74
CA GLN A 87 26.74 6.83 -1.91
C GLN A 87 27.92 7.34 -2.76
N ALA A 88 28.23 6.67 -3.87
CA ALA A 88 29.26 7.11 -4.81
C ALA A 88 28.81 8.31 -5.67
N GLU A 89 27.53 8.37 -6.01
CA GLU A 89 26.91 9.41 -6.84
C GLU A 89 25.78 10.12 -6.08
N PRO A 90 26.08 10.90 -5.02
CA PRO A 90 25.07 11.46 -4.13
C PRO A 90 24.21 12.57 -4.74
N ALA A 91 24.57 13.04 -5.94
CA ALA A 91 23.85 14.06 -6.70
C ALA A 91 22.84 13.47 -7.72
N ASN A 92 22.69 12.15 -7.77
CA ASN A 92 21.77 11.48 -8.68
C ASN A 92 20.32 11.54 -8.15
N GLU A 93 19.61 12.60 -8.52
CA GLU A 93 18.23 12.86 -8.11
C GLU A 93 17.27 11.72 -8.46
N GLU A 94 17.28 11.24 -9.72
CA GLU A 94 16.40 10.16 -10.15
C GLU A 94 16.67 8.86 -9.39
N GLY A 95 17.93 8.58 -9.06
CA GLY A 95 18.28 7.40 -8.27
C GLY A 95 17.73 7.45 -6.85
N TRP A 96 17.69 8.64 -6.22
CA TRP A 96 17.07 8.82 -4.90
C TRP A 96 15.55 8.65 -4.96
N ILE A 97 14.88 9.08 -6.03
CA ILE A 97 13.45 8.82 -6.27
C ILE A 97 13.20 7.32 -6.42
N LEU A 98 14.02 6.64 -7.22
CA LEU A 98 13.92 5.19 -7.40
C LEU A 98 14.08 4.46 -6.06
N LEU A 99 15.10 4.82 -5.27
CA LEU A 99 15.33 4.23 -3.96
C LEU A 99 14.13 4.44 -3.03
N GLY A 100 13.56 5.65 -3.01
CA GLY A 100 12.34 5.94 -2.25
C GLY A 100 11.16 5.05 -2.65
N SER A 101 10.95 4.85 -3.95
CA SER A 101 9.88 3.98 -4.46
C SER A 101 10.11 2.50 -4.11
N SER A 102 11.36 2.03 -4.16
CA SER A 102 11.71 0.66 -3.76
C SER A 102 11.46 0.44 -2.27
N TYR A 103 11.79 1.40 -1.42
CA TYR A 103 11.50 1.31 0.01
C TYR A 103 10.00 1.29 0.30
N LEU A 104 9.17 2.06 -0.42
CA LEU A 104 7.71 1.97 -0.26
C LEU A 104 7.16 0.60 -0.64
N SER A 105 7.65 0.01 -1.73
CA SER A 105 7.25 -1.35 -2.14
C SER A 105 7.62 -2.42 -1.11
N LEU A 106 8.65 -2.18 -0.30
CA LEU A 106 9.05 -3.03 0.84
C LEU A 106 8.42 -2.62 2.17
N ASN A 107 7.42 -1.72 2.16
CA ASN A 107 6.76 -1.20 3.36
C ASN A 107 7.72 -0.49 4.34
N ARG A 108 8.86 0.01 3.85
CA ARG A 108 9.87 0.79 4.60
C ARG A 108 9.65 2.30 4.42
N ALA A 109 8.48 2.77 4.83
CA ALA A 109 8.06 4.14 4.53
C ALA A 109 8.94 5.24 5.17
N ALA A 110 9.59 4.97 6.31
CA ALA A 110 10.54 5.91 6.92
C ALA A 110 11.79 6.13 6.06
N ASP A 111 12.35 5.04 5.53
CA ASP A 111 13.51 5.11 4.65
C ASP A 111 13.14 5.74 3.30
N ALA A 112 11.93 5.45 2.80
CA ALA A 112 11.39 6.09 1.61
C ALA A 112 11.30 7.61 1.75
N ALA A 113 10.75 8.10 2.86
CA ALA A 113 10.65 9.53 3.13
C ALA A 113 12.03 10.22 3.09
N ASN A 114 13.05 9.59 3.69
CA ASN A 114 14.42 10.11 3.67
C ASN A 114 15.02 10.14 2.26
N ALA A 115 14.84 9.07 1.48
CA ALA A 115 15.35 8.99 0.11
C ALA A 115 14.67 10.02 -0.81
N TYR A 116 13.34 10.15 -0.74
CA TYR A 116 12.63 11.18 -1.49
C TYR A 116 13.00 12.58 -1.05
N GLN A 117 13.16 12.83 0.26
CA GLN A 117 13.60 14.13 0.77
C GLN A 117 14.96 14.52 0.20
N ARG A 118 15.88 13.55 0.06
CA ARG A 118 17.16 13.79 -0.59
C ARG A 118 17.02 14.23 -2.05
N ALA A 119 16.11 13.63 -2.81
CA ALA A 119 15.80 14.06 -4.17
C ALA A 119 15.17 15.47 -4.20
N VAL A 120 14.26 15.78 -3.25
CA VAL A 120 13.68 17.12 -3.10
C VAL A 120 14.78 18.15 -2.85
N ASP A 121 15.71 17.88 -1.94
CA ASP A 121 16.82 18.78 -1.62
C ASP A 121 17.74 19.03 -2.83
N LEU A 122 18.07 17.97 -3.58
CA LEU A 122 18.91 18.06 -4.79
C LEU A 122 18.25 18.91 -5.88
N SER A 123 16.93 18.76 -6.06
CA SER A 123 16.18 19.53 -7.04
C SER A 123 15.94 21.00 -6.62
N GLY A 124 16.23 21.35 -5.36
CA GLY A 124 15.87 22.62 -4.75
C GLY A 124 14.35 22.75 -4.55
N GLY A 125 13.65 21.65 -4.28
CA GLY A 125 12.20 21.61 -4.09
C GLY A 125 11.38 21.70 -5.38
N ARG A 126 11.99 21.50 -6.54
CA ARG A 126 11.31 21.65 -7.85
C ARG A 126 10.79 20.34 -8.42
N ASN A 127 11.35 19.20 -8.03
CA ASN A 127 10.90 17.91 -8.55
C ASN A 127 9.59 17.47 -7.90
N ILE A 128 8.52 17.49 -8.69
CA ILE A 128 7.16 17.16 -8.27
C ILE A 128 7.05 15.70 -7.83
N ALA A 129 7.66 14.76 -8.55
CA ALA A 129 7.62 13.34 -8.22
C ALA A 129 8.30 13.05 -6.87
N ALA A 130 9.42 13.72 -6.57
CA ALA A 130 10.10 13.61 -5.29
C ALA A 130 9.24 14.17 -4.15
N ARG A 131 8.63 15.36 -4.31
CA ARG A 131 7.75 15.94 -3.29
C ARG A 131 6.50 15.09 -3.03
N LEU A 132 5.88 14.58 -4.11
CA LEU A 132 4.78 13.63 -4.02
C LEU A 132 5.18 12.35 -3.27
N GLY A 133 6.37 11.82 -3.56
CA GLY A 133 6.93 10.65 -2.87
C GLY A 133 7.15 10.87 -1.37
N VAL A 134 7.59 12.07 -0.95
CA VAL A 134 7.67 12.43 0.47
C VAL A 134 6.27 12.41 1.11
N ALA A 135 5.28 13.06 0.49
CA ALA A 135 3.92 13.09 1.00
C ALA A 135 3.30 11.68 1.09
N GLU A 136 3.49 10.86 0.06
CA GLU A 136 3.08 9.46 0.02
C GLU A 136 3.68 8.68 1.19
N ALA A 137 5.00 8.77 1.40
CA ALA A 137 5.68 8.07 2.47
C ALA A 137 5.21 8.51 3.87
N GLN A 138 4.95 9.80 4.06
CA GLN A 138 4.40 10.33 5.31
C GLN A 138 2.98 9.83 5.59
N ILE A 139 2.11 9.78 4.57
CA ILE A 139 0.75 9.25 4.68
C ILE A 139 0.77 7.76 5.01
N VAL A 140 1.70 6.99 4.43
CA VAL A 140 1.84 5.56 4.75
C VAL A 140 2.33 5.35 6.19
N LEU A 141 3.25 6.18 6.68
CA LEU A 141 3.74 6.13 8.07
C LEU A 141 2.67 6.52 9.09
N ASP A 142 1.95 7.59 8.81
CA ASP A 142 0.88 8.12 9.64
C ASP A 142 -0.30 8.54 8.75
N PRO A 143 -1.32 7.67 8.62
CA PRO A 143 -2.51 7.98 7.82
C PRO A 143 -3.23 9.26 8.25
N ALA A 144 -3.10 9.69 9.51
CA ALA A 144 -3.71 10.94 9.97
C ALA A 144 -3.04 12.18 9.35
N SER A 145 -1.77 12.06 8.94
CA SER A 145 -1.00 13.14 8.31
C SER A 145 -1.55 13.59 6.95
N ILE A 146 -2.43 12.79 6.33
CA ILE A 146 -3.08 13.12 5.05
C ILE A 146 -3.81 14.45 5.11
N THR A 147 -4.36 14.85 6.27
CA THR A 147 -5.07 16.13 6.42
C THR A 147 -4.14 17.33 6.68
N GLY A 148 -2.86 17.06 6.95
CA GLY A 148 -1.83 18.04 7.30
C GLY A 148 -0.95 18.48 6.13
N PRO A 149 0.36 18.76 6.37
CA PRO A 149 1.29 19.20 5.33
C PRO A 149 1.40 18.25 4.13
N ALA A 150 1.38 16.94 4.36
CA ALA A 150 1.43 15.95 3.28
C ALA A 150 0.25 16.11 2.31
N GLY A 151 -0.98 16.29 2.82
CA GLY A 151 -2.15 16.56 1.98
C GLY A 151 -2.07 17.87 1.22
N ASN A 152 -1.51 18.92 1.82
CA ASN A 152 -1.31 20.18 1.12
C ASN A 152 -0.34 20.03 -0.06
N GLU A 153 0.69 19.18 0.08
CA GLU A 153 1.57 18.85 -1.03
C GLU A 153 0.82 18.06 -2.13
N ILE A 154 -0.07 17.12 -1.77
CA ILE A 154 -0.93 16.43 -2.77
C ILE A 154 -1.75 17.43 -3.60
N GLU A 155 -2.36 18.43 -2.94
CA GLU A 155 -3.11 19.49 -3.63
C GLU A 155 -2.20 20.35 -4.53
N ALA A 156 -0.98 20.67 -4.05
CA ALA A 156 0.00 21.43 -4.84
C ALA A 156 0.44 20.66 -6.09
N VAL A 157 0.63 19.34 -5.97
CA VAL A 157 0.93 18.44 -7.09
C VAL A 157 -0.26 18.38 -8.06
N LEU A 158 -1.49 18.22 -7.58
CA LEU A 158 -2.69 18.22 -8.43
C LEU A 158 -2.89 19.54 -9.18
N ALA A 159 -2.52 20.66 -8.57
CA ALA A 159 -2.58 21.97 -9.24
C ALA A 159 -1.56 22.09 -10.38
N ALA A 160 -0.39 21.45 -10.24
CA ALA A 160 0.66 21.45 -11.27
C ALA A 160 0.45 20.36 -12.34
N GLU A 161 0.01 19.18 -11.91
CA GLU A 161 -0.20 17.98 -12.72
C GLU A 161 -1.60 17.38 -12.43
N PRO A 162 -2.68 17.93 -13.01
CA PRO A 162 -4.05 17.46 -12.72
C PRO A 162 -4.30 16.00 -13.09
N GLY A 163 -3.53 15.45 -14.03
CA GLY A 163 -3.61 14.06 -14.48
C GLY A 163 -2.63 13.11 -13.81
N ASN A 164 -1.96 13.51 -12.72
CA ASN A 164 -1.02 12.63 -12.03
C ASN A 164 -1.77 11.50 -11.31
N PRO A 165 -1.59 10.20 -11.68
CA PRO A 165 -2.39 9.11 -11.14
C PRO A 165 -2.29 8.95 -9.62
N LYS A 166 -1.07 9.09 -9.07
CA LYS A 166 -0.84 8.99 -7.63
C LYS A 166 -1.47 10.17 -6.89
N ALA A 167 -1.33 11.38 -7.43
CA ALA A 167 -1.91 12.56 -6.80
C ALA A 167 -3.44 12.52 -6.81
N LEU A 168 -4.06 11.98 -7.88
CA LEU A 168 -5.51 11.74 -7.95
C LEU A 168 -5.97 10.71 -6.91
N TRP A 169 -5.22 9.61 -6.76
CA TRP A 169 -5.50 8.59 -5.75
C TRP A 169 -5.48 9.16 -4.33
N TYR A 170 -4.35 9.75 -3.91
CA TYR A 170 -4.20 10.34 -2.58
C TYR A 170 -5.09 11.58 -2.38
N GLY A 171 -5.35 12.33 -3.45
CA GLY A 171 -6.26 13.46 -3.44
C GLY A 171 -7.70 13.05 -3.17
N GLY A 172 -8.15 11.91 -3.71
CA GLY A 172 -9.46 11.36 -3.37
C GLY A 172 -9.57 10.97 -1.89
N LEU A 173 -8.53 10.30 -1.35
CA LEU A 173 -8.45 9.96 0.08
C LEU A 173 -8.45 11.21 0.97
N LEU A 174 -7.71 12.25 0.58
CA LEU A 174 -7.70 13.56 1.24
C LEU A 174 -9.08 14.22 1.23
N SER A 175 -9.77 14.20 0.09
CA SER A 175 -11.12 14.73 -0.06
C SER A 175 -12.09 14.02 0.89
N LEU A 176 -11.99 12.69 1.03
CA LEU A 176 -12.80 11.95 2.00
C LEU A 176 -12.47 12.33 3.44
N ALA A 177 -11.19 12.41 3.78
CA ALA A 177 -10.76 12.83 5.12
C ALA A 177 -11.24 14.24 5.48
N ARG A 178 -11.46 15.11 4.47
CA ARG A 178 -12.01 16.47 4.61
C ARG A 178 -13.54 16.54 4.51
N GLY A 179 -14.23 15.41 4.38
CA GLY A 179 -15.70 15.37 4.25
C GLY A 179 -16.22 15.91 2.91
N GLN A 180 -15.42 15.78 1.84
CA GLN A 180 -15.74 16.24 0.48
C GLN A 180 -15.92 15.05 -0.47
N PRO A 181 -16.97 14.21 -0.29
CA PRO A 181 -17.18 12.98 -1.08
C PRO A 181 -17.39 13.25 -2.57
N ALA A 182 -18.01 14.38 -2.93
CA ALA A 182 -18.18 14.76 -4.33
C ALA A 182 -16.83 14.99 -5.03
N LEU A 183 -15.89 15.66 -4.36
CA LEU A 183 -14.56 15.91 -4.89
C LEU A 183 -13.71 14.62 -4.93
N ALA A 184 -13.92 13.70 -3.97
CA ALA A 184 -13.29 12.39 -4.01
C ALA A 184 -13.72 11.57 -5.23
N ARG A 185 -15.03 11.56 -5.52
CA ARG A 185 -15.60 10.92 -6.70
C ARG A 185 -14.98 11.46 -7.99
N GLU A 186 -14.97 12.78 -8.15
CA GLU A 186 -14.39 13.44 -9.34
C GLU A 186 -12.93 13.04 -9.58
N ARG A 187 -12.11 13.02 -8.52
CA ARG A 187 -10.68 12.64 -8.63
C ARG A 187 -10.48 11.18 -9.00
N TRP A 188 -11.30 10.29 -8.47
CA TRP A 188 -11.22 8.87 -8.78
C TRP A 188 -11.82 8.52 -10.14
N GLU A 189 -12.85 9.24 -10.60
CA GLU A 189 -13.34 9.16 -11.97
C GLU A 189 -12.26 9.60 -12.96
N ALA A 190 -11.59 10.73 -12.71
CA ALA A 190 -10.44 11.17 -13.51
C ALA A 190 -9.32 10.13 -13.51
N LEU A 191 -9.09 9.43 -12.39
CA LEU A 191 -8.11 8.35 -12.32
C LEU A 191 -8.51 7.13 -13.18
N LEU A 192 -9.81 6.82 -13.27
CA LEU A 192 -10.32 5.75 -14.13
C LEU A 192 -10.18 6.08 -15.63
N GLU A 193 -10.31 7.36 -16.00
CA GLU A 193 -10.11 7.81 -17.38
C GLU A 193 -8.67 7.57 -17.88
N LEU A 194 -7.69 7.53 -16.97
CA LEU A 194 -6.30 7.20 -17.28
C LEU A 194 -6.08 5.71 -17.60
N SER A 195 -7.14 4.90 -17.64
CA SER A 195 -7.10 3.47 -17.96
C SER A 195 -6.12 2.69 -17.08
N PRO A 196 -6.29 2.71 -15.73
CA PRO A 196 -5.43 1.97 -14.83
C PRO A 196 -5.56 0.45 -15.07
N PRO A 197 -4.56 -0.35 -14.64
CA PRO A 197 -4.65 -1.80 -14.59
C PRO A 197 -5.93 -2.29 -13.90
N GLU A 198 -6.44 -3.45 -14.30
CA GLU A 198 -7.72 -3.98 -13.84
C GLU A 198 -7.77 -4.15 -12.31
N GLU A 199 -6.64 -4.56 -11.71
CA GLU A 199 -6.51 -4.69 -10.25
C GLU A 199 -6.71 -3.36 -9.54
N ILE A 200 -6.15 -2.29 -10.10
CA ILE A 200 -6.26 -0.93 -9.54
C ILE A 200 -7.64 -0.35 -9.82
N ARG A 201 -8.21 -0.61 -11.01
CA ARG A 201 -9.57 -0.22 -11.37
C ARG A 201 -10.59 -0.74 -10.35
N GLN A 202 -10.55 -2.03 -10.01
CA GLN A 202 -11.48 -2.64 -9.05
C GLN A 202 -11.38 -1.99 -7.67
N VAL A 203 -10.18 -1.64 -7.23
CA VAL A 203 -9.98 -0.91 -5.97
C VAL A 203 -10.65 0.46 -6.04
N ILE A 204 -10.44 1.21 -7.12
CA ILE A 204 -11.04 2.54 -7.30
C ILE A 204 -12.58 2.46 -7.35
N GLU A 205 -13.14 1.52 -8.11
CA GLU A 205 -14.59 1.30 -8.19
C GLU A 205 -15.20 0.93 -6.83
N THR A 206 -14.48 0.12 -6.04
CA THR A 206 -14.90 -0.22 -4.67
C THR A 206 -14.96 1.02 -3.78
N GLN A 207 -13.98 1.92 -3.90
CA GLN A 207 -14.00 3.19 -3.16
C GLN A 207 -15.14 4.10 -3.63
N LEU A 208 -15.39 4.16 -4.95
CA LEU A 208 -16.48 4.94 -5.52
C LEU A 208 -17.85 4.49 -5.01
N ALA A 209 -18.09 3.17 -4.99
CA ALA A 209 -19.32 2.58 -4.47
C ALA A 209 -19.54 2.93 -2.98
N GLN A 210 -18.47 2.97 -2.17
CA GLN A 210 -18.56 3.41 -0.78
C GLN A 210 -18.99 4.88 -0.69
N VAL A 211 -18.42 5.75 -1.52
CA VAL A 211 -18.77 7.18 -1.57
C VAL A 211 -20.20 7.40 -2.05
N ASP A 212 -20.66 6.63 -3.05
CA ASP A 212 -22.03 6.66 -3.57
C ASP A 212 -23.04 6.23 -2.50
N SER A 213 -22.74 5.17 -1.76
CA SER A 213 -23.60 4.68 -0.68
C SER A 213 -23.75 5.72 0.46
N GLN A 214 -22.73 6.54 0.69
CA GLN A 214 -22.78 7.65 1.65
C GLN A 214 -23.51 8.89 1.10
N ALA A 215 -23.53 9.08 -0.22
CA ALA A 215 -24.11 10.24 -0.90
C ALA A 215 -25.59 10.06 -1.31
N ALA A 216 -26.16 8.86 -1.19
CA ALA A 216 -27.55 8.58 -1.56
C ALA A 216 -28.53 9.54 -0.82
N PRO A 217 -29.41 10.27 -1.54
CA PRO A 217 -30.36 11.20 -0.91
C PRO A 217 -31.36 10.41 -0.07
N GLY A 218 -31.14 10.48 1.23
CA GLY A 218 -31.75 9.61 2.25
C GLY A 218 -30.80 9.37 3.43
N ALA A 219 -29.48 9.56 3.22
CA ALA A 219 -28.45 9.48 4.24
C ALA A 219 -27.96 10.86 4.75
N ASN A 220 -28.70 11.95 4.49
CA ASN A 220 -28.46 13.23 5.16
C ASN A 220 -28.95 13.16 6.61
N SER A 221 -28.07 12.72 7.51
CA SER A 221 -28.20 13.05 8.92
C SER A 221 -27.65 14.46 9.13
N SER A 222 -28.55 15.44 9.08
CA SER A 222 -28.32 16.75 9.69
C SER A 222 -27.99 16.55 11.18
N PRO A 223 -27.04 17.30 11.78
CA PRO A 223 -26.66 17.13 13.17
C PRO A 223 -27.77 17.68 14.07
N ALA A 224 -28.64 16.80 14.56
CA ALA A 224 -29.60 17.08 15.62
C ALA A 224 -29.29 16.17 16.84
N PRO A 225 -29.50 16.66 18.06
CA PRO A 225 -28.73 16.26 19.24
C PRO A 225 -29.09 14.84 19.71
N ALA A 226 -28.04 14.13 20.10
CA ALA A 226 -28.02 13.04 21.08
C ALA A 226 -29.33 12.25 21.25
N SER A 227 -29.52 11.23 20.42
CA SER A 227 -30.09 9.96 20.88
C SER A 227 -29.65 8.82 19.93
N PRO A 228 -28.96 7.78 20.42
CA PRO A 228 -28.33 6.78 19.55
C PRO A 228 -29.39 5.78 19.04
N ALA A 229 -29.80 5.95 17.79
CA ALA A 229 -30.54 4.92 17.05
C ALA A 229 -29.56 4.11 16.21
N VAL A 230 -29.26 2.91 16.70
CA VAL A 230 -28.47 1.86 16.07
C VAL A 230 -29.12 1.42 14.76
N VAL A 231 -28.38 1.48 13.65
CA VAL A 231 -28.65 0.68 12.44
C VAL A 231 -27.44 -0.24 12.24
N PRO A 232 -27.63 -1.55 12.04
CA PRO A 232 -26.57 -2.54 12.23
C PRO A 232 -25.65 -2.58 11.02
N ALA A 233 -24.42 -2.11 11.16
CA ALA A 233 -23.34 -2.69 10.36
C ALA A 233 -23.27 -4.19 10.68
N ALA A 234 -23.04 -5.03 9.67
CA ALA A 234 -22.86 -6.47 9.86
C ALA A 234 -21.61 -6.70 10.73
N GLY A 235 -21.82 -6.77 12.04
CA GLY A 235 -20.76 -6.83 13.05
C GLY A 235 -21.36 -7.17 14.40
N ILE A 236 -20.54 -7.75 15.27
CA ILE A 236 -20.97 -8.14 16.61
C ILE A 236 -20.93 -6.90 17.48
N GLY A 237 -22.09 -6.35 17.83
CA GLY A 237 -22.21 -5.27 18.81
C GLY A 237 -21.91 -5.79 20.21
N VAL A 238 -21.03 -5.13 20.94
CA VAL A 238 -20.57 -5.53 22.28
C VAL A 238 -20.56 -4.32 23.19
N THR A 239 -21.11 -4.46 24.39
CA THR A 239 -21.01 -3.46 25.44
C THR A 239 -20.19 -4.03 26.58
N VAL A 240 -19.03 -3.45 26.84
CA VAL A 240 -18.13 -3.88 27.92
C VAL A 240 -18.30 -2.95 29.11
N SER A 241 -18.44 -3.52 30.29
CA SER A 241 -18.58 -2.79 31.56
C SER A 241 -17.70 -3.42 32.64
N LEU A 242 -17.28 -2.61 33.61
CA LEU A 242 -16.50 -3.07 34.76
C LEU A 242 -17.39 -3.19 36.00
N SER A 243 -17.29 -4.31 36.70
CA SER A 243 -17.97 -4.50 37.99
C SER A 243 -17.46 -3.51 39.04
N GLU A 244 -18.36 -3.07 39.93
CA GLU A 244 -18.02 -2.10 40.98
C GLU A 244 -16.96 -2.65 41.96
N ALA A 245 -16.98 -3.96 42.22
CA ALA A 245 -16.01 -4.64 43.09
C ALA A 245 -14.56 -4.61 42.54
N LEU A 246 -14.38 -4.58 41.22
CA LEU A 246 -13.06 -4.60 40.58
C LEU A 246 -12.58 -3.21 40.15
N ARG A 247 -13.42 -2.17 40.21
CA ARG A 247 -13.01 -0.78 39.90
C ARG A 247 -11.81 -0.31 40.71
N ALA A 248 -11.69 -0.72 41.97
CA ALA A 248 -10.57 -0.34 42.84
C ALA A 248 -9.26 -1.08 42.51
N GLN A 249 -9.31 -2.18 41.78
CA GLN A 249 -8.15 -3.03 41.44
C GLN A 249 -7.60 -2.73 40.04
N VAL A 250 -8.32 -1.94 39.25
CA VAL A 250 -8.00 -1.63 37.85
C VAL A 250 -7.39 -0.24 37.74
N SER A 251 -6.23 -0.14 37.08
CA SER A 251 -5.66 1.16 36.74
C SER A 251 -6.45 1.78 35.57
N PRO A 252 -6.84 3.06 35.62
CA PRO A 252 -7.58 3.71 34.54
C PRO A 252 -6.82 3.69 33.18
N SER A 253 -5.49 3.75 33.22
CA SER A 253 -4.65 3.68 32.02
C SER A 253 -4.32 2.25 31.55
N ALA A 254 -4.87 1.21 32.19
CA ALA A 254 -4.56 -0.17 31.83
C ALA A 254 -5.14 -0.52 30.44
N PRO A 255 -4.42 -1.29 29.61
CA PRO A 255 -4.92 -1.69 28.31
C PRO A 255 -6.02 -2.74 28.46
N LEU A 256 -7.15 -2.46 27.83
CA LEU A 256 -8.30 -3.34 27.68
C LEU A 256 -8.21 -4.03 26.31
N PHE A 257 -8.15 -5.35 26.31
CA PHE A 257 -8.21 -6.18 25.11
C PHE A 257 -9.59 -6.81 25.00
N VAL A 258 -10.27 -6.58 23.88
CA VAL A 258 -11.53 -7.24 23.55
C VAL A 258 -11.28 -8.13 22.35
N PHE A 259 -11.49 -9.43 22.52
CA PHE A 259 -11.20 -10.39 21.46
C PHE A 259 -12.28 -11.44 21.31
N VAL A 260 -12.35 -12.00 20.10
CA VAL A 260 -13.32 -13.04 19.73
C VAL A 260 -12.59 -14.36 19.59
N ARG A 261 -13.03 -15.38 20.31
CA ARG A 261 -12.53 -16.75 20.18
C ARG A 261 -13.62 -17.65 19.60
N ASP A 262 -13.30 -18.32 18.50
CA ASP A 262 -14.12 -19.37 17.95
C ASP A 262 -14.08 -20.60 18.90
N VAL A 263 -15.25 -21.10 19.30
CA VAL A 263 -15.35 -22.25 20.22
C VAL A 263 -15.06 -23.58 19.53
N GLN A 264 -15.16 -23.63 18.20
CA GLN A 264 -14.90 -24.83 17.39
C GLN A 264 -13.46 -24.89 16.88
N ALA A 265 -12.80 -23.75 16.71
CA ALA A 265 -11.42 -23.68 16.25
C ALA A 265 -10.44 -23.51 17.42
N ALA A 266 -9.65 -24.54 17.70
CA ALA A 266 -8.47 -24.41 18.55
C ALA A 266 -7.44 -23.55 17.82
N GLY A 267 -7.12 -22.36 18.36
CA GLY A 267 -6.21 -21.44 17.69
C GLY A 267 -6.13 -20.05 18.31
N PRO A 268 -5.33 -19.15 17.72
CA PRO A 268 -5.25 -17.76 18.12
C PRO A 268 -6.61 -17.04 18.01
N PRO A 269 -6.84 -15.97 18.78
CA PRO A 269 -8.09 -15.21 18.72
C PRO A 269 -8.33 -14.64 17.32
N LEU A 270 -9.59 -14.62 16.90
CA LEU A 270 -10.02 -14.23 15.56
C LEU A 270 -9.86 -12.73 15.28
N ALA A 271 -10.21 -11.91 16.28
CA ALA A 271 -10.12 -10.46 16.25
C ALA A 271 -9.63 -9.98 17.61
N VAL A 272 -8.78 -8.95 17.63
CA VAL A 272 -8.27 -8.34 18.87
C VAL A 272 -8.34 -6.83 18.74
N ILE A 273 -9.16 -6.21 19.59
CA ILE A 273 -9.31 -4.76 19.68
C ILE A 273 -8.65 -4.30 20.98
N ARG A 274 -7.77 -3.30 20.88
CA ARG A 274 -7.13 -2.67 22.03
C ARG A 274 -7.80 -1.34 22.35
N ARG A 275 -8.25 -1.19 23.58
CA ARG A 275 -8.84 0.01 24.19
C ARG A 275 -8.17 0.28 25.53
N LYS A 276 -8.64 1.30 26.25
CA LYS A 276 -8.21 1.62 27.61
C LYS A 276 -9.32 1.35 28.62
N ALA A 277 -8.92 1.09 29.87
CA ALA A 277 -9.86 0.80 30.95
C ALA A 277 -10.68 2.04 31.40
N ASP A 278 -10.13 3.24 31.24
CA ASP A 278 -10.82 4.53 31.52
C ASP A 278 -12.00 4.81 30.59
N GLU A 279 -12.05 4.15 29.43
CA GLU A 279 -13.14 4.28 28.47
C GLU A 279 -14.40 3.48 28.88
N LEU A 280 -14.35 2.67 29.95
CA LEU A 280 -15.47 1.84 30.41
C LEU A 280 -16.54 2.66 31.18
N PRO A 281 -17.85 2.38 30.97
CA PRO A 281 -18.41 1.37 30.08
C PRO A 281 -18.37 1.82 28.61
N LEU A 282 -18.03 0.90 27.72
CA LEU A 282 -17.82 1.21 26.31
C LEU A 282 -18.61 0.27 25.41
N SER A 283 -19.22 0.82 24.37
CA SER A 283 -19.88 0.05 23.31
C SER A 283 -18.98 0.05 22.08
N LEU A 284 -18.70 -1.15 21.58
CA LEU A 284 -17.83 -1.41 20.44
C LEU A 284 -18.55 -2.35 19.47
N GLN A 285 -18.21 -2.23 18.19
CA GLN A 285 -18.71 -3.12 17.17
C GLN A 285 -17.53 -3.85 16.57
N ILE A 286 -17.50 -5.17 16.69
CA ILE A 286 -16.47 -6.01 16.10
C ILE A 286 -16.90 -6.36 14.69
N SER A 287 -16.09 -5.97 13.71
CA SER A 287 -16.36 -6.15 12.29
C SER A 287 -15.27 -6.99 11.62
N ASP A 288 -15.46 -7.32 10.34
CA ASP A 288 -14.45 -8.04 9.56
C ASP A 288 -13.14 -7.24 9.39
N ALA A 289 -13.17 -5.91 9.58
CA ALA A 289 -11.99 -5.05 9.56
C ALA A 289 -11.06 -5.27 10.78
N ASP A 290 -11.58 -5.86 11.86
CA ASP A 290 -10.84 -6.14 13.10
C ASP A 290 -10.18 -7.52 13.10
N ILE A 291 -10.36 -8.30 12.03
CA ILE A 291 -9.79 -9.65 11.88
C ILE A 291 -8.35 -9.54 11.39
N MET A 292 -7.43 -10.10 12.19
CA MET A 292 -5.98 -10.12 11.88
C MET A 292 -5.56 -11.30 10.99
N LEU A 293 -6.44 -12.29 10.79
CA LEU A 293 -6.16 -13.49 10.00
C LEU A 293 -6.74 -13.35 8.57
N PRO A 294 -5.89 -13.32 7.52
CA PRO A 294 -6.37 -13.25 6.15
C PRO A 294 -7.19 -14.50 5.81
N GLY A 295 -8.35 -14.31 5.17
CA GLY A 295 -9.24 -15.39 4.72
C GLY A 295 -10.25 -15.88 5.75
N ARG A 296 -10.37 -15.25 6.92
CA ARG A 296 -11.45 -15.50 7.89
C ARG A 296 -12.39 -14.30 7.98
N SER A 297 -13.69 -14.54 8.15
CA SER A 297 -14.72 -13.50 8.30
C SER A 297 -15.62 -13.82 9.50
N LEU A 298 -16.15 -12.81 10.19
CA LEU A 298 -17.19 -13.00 11.20
C LEU A 298 -18.45 -13.65 10.58
N ALA A 299 -18.65 -13.46 9.26
CA ALA A 299 -19.68 -14.10 8.47
C ALA A 299 -19.46 -15.61 8.23
N SER A 300 -18.34 -16.21 8.64
CA SER A 300 -18.18 -17.68 8.69
C SER A 300 -18.33 -18.28 10.09
N VAL A 301 -18.44 -17.46 11.15
CA VAL A 301 -18.52 -17.92 12.54
C VAL A 301 -19.96 -18.08 13.01
N GLU A 302 -20.37 -19.30 13.33
CA GLU A 302 -21.71 -19.61 13.87
C GLU A 302 -21.83 -19.32 15.37
N SER A 303 -20.75 -19.55 16.12
CA SER A 303 -20.69 -19.29 17.56
C SER A 303 -19.29 -18.86 18.00
N ALA A 304 -19.22 -17.90 18.91
CA ALA A 304 -17.96 -17.41 19.45
C ALA A 304 -18.09 -17.05 20.94
N THR A 305 -16.97 -17.12 21.65
CA THR A 305 -16.84 -16.53 22.98
C THR A 305 -16.11 -15.21 22.85
N LEU A 306 -16.75 -14.14 23.27
CA LEU A 306 -16.13 -12.84 23.40
C LEU A 306 -15.53 -12.71 24.79
N VAL A 307 -14.30 -12.21 24.84
CA VAL A 307 -13.57 -12.01 26.07
C VAL A 307 -13.09 -10.56 26.11
N ALA A 308 -13.39 -9.88 27.21
CA ALA A 308 -12.82 -8.58 27.53
C ALA A 308 -11.85 -8.76 28.69
N ARG A 309 -10.59 -8.39 28.52
CA ARG A 309 -9.54 -8.52 29.53
C ARG A 309 -8.79 -7.22 29.70
N ILE A 310 -8.61 -6.80 30.95
CA ILE A 310 -7.69 -5.71 31.29
C ILE A 310 -6.39 -6.37 31.71
N ALA A 311 -5.39 -6.28 30.83
CA ALA A 311 -4.12 -6.95 31.01
C ALA A 311 -3.07 -5.95 31.53
N ASN A 312 -2.52 -6.21 32.72
CA ASN A 312 -1.45 -5.35 33.24
C ASN A 312 -0.13 -5.55 32.49
N GLY A 313 0.01 -6.67 31.78
CA GLY A 313 1.22 -7.08 31.05
C GLY A 313 1.42 -6.46 29.66
N GLY A 314 0.43 -5.75 29.12
CA GLY A 314 0.50 -5.13 27.79
C GLY A 314 0.23 -6.07 26.61
N ASP A 315 -0.05 -7.35 26.85
CA ASP A 315 -0.39 -8.35 25.84
C ASP A 315 -1.75 -9.03 26.16
N PRO A 316 -2.44 -9.61 25.16
CA PRO A 316 -3.77 -10.21 25.36
C PRO A 316 -3.74 -11.57 26.08
N SER A 317 -2.58 -12.14 26.39
CA SER A 317 -2.47 -13.44 27.08
C SER A 317 -2.95 -13.34 28.53
N ALA A 318 -3.45 -14.45 29.08
CA ALA A 318 -3.91 -14.45 30.47
C ALA A 318 -2.70 -14.46 31.41
N ARG A 319 -2.59 -13.47 32.29
CA ARG A 319 -1.63 -13.48 33.40
C ARG A 319 -2.36 -13.50 34.74
N PRO A 320 -1.79 -14.18 35.76
CA PRO A 320 -2.32 -14.12 37.12
C PRO A 320 -2.48 -12.67 37.58
N GLY A 321 -3.66 -12.32 38.07
CA GLY A 321 -4.01 -10.96 38.51
C GLY A 321 -4.64 -10.07 37.44
N ASP A 322 -4.72 -10.48 36.18
CA ASP A 322 -5.52 -9.78 35.17
C ASP A 322 -7.01 -9.93 35.47
N VAL A 323 -7.81 -8.91 35.17
CA VAL A 323 -9.27 -8.99 35.30
C VAL A 323 -9.91 -9.21 33.94
N TYR A 324 -10.94 -10.05 33.89
CA TYR A 324 -11.60 -10.41 32.65
C TYR A 324 -13.10 -10.68 32.80
N GLY A 325 -13.80 -10.61 31.69
CA GLY A 325 -15.21 -10.98 31.53
C GLY A 325 -15.42 -11.70 30.22
N GLU A 326 -16.40 -12.60 30.15
CA GLU A 326 -16.68 -13.39 28.97
C GLU A 326 -18.18 -13.44 28.66
N ALA A 327 -18.54 -13.42 27.38
CA ALA A 327 -19.90 -13.62 26.93
C ALA A 327 -19.94 -14.55 25.71
N LYS A 328 -21.01 -15.35 25.60
CA LYS A 328 -21.24 -16.22 24.45
C LYS A 328 -22.04 -15.48 23.39
N TRP A 329 -21.63 -15.60 22.14
CA TRP A 329 -22.34 -15.11 20.98
C TRP A 329 -22.69 -16.26 20.04
N GLN A 330 -23.88 -16.19 19.46
CA GLN A 330 -24.35 -17.10 18.41
C GLN A 330 -25.01 -16.28 17.31
N ARG A 331 -24.75 -16.64 16.07
CA ARG A 331 -25.38 -16.00 14.92
C ARG A 331 -26.89 -16.24 14.94
N GLY A 332 -27.67 -15.18 14.75
CA GLY A 332 -29.14 -15.25 14.80
C GLY A 332 -29.74 -15.20 16.20
N ALA A 333 -28.92 -15.15 17.27
CA ALA A 333 -29.39 -14.76 18.59
C ALA A 333 -29.82 -13.28 18.58
N LYS A 334 -30.82 -12.92 19.40
CA LYS A 334 -31.47 -11.60 19.49
C LYS A 334 -30.54 -10.44 19.10
N SER A 335 -30.98 -9.62 18.14
CA SER A 335 -30.27 -8.49 17.52
C SER A 335 -30.03 -7.30 18.47
N GLY A 336 -29.38 -7.54 19.61
CA GLY A 336 -28.94 -6.51 20.56
C GLY A 336 -27.44 -6.61 20.86
N PRO A 337 -26.82 -5.53 21.35
CA PRO A 337 -25.43 -5.54 21.76
C PRO A 337 -25.22 -6.52 22.93
N ILE A 338 -24.16 -7.33 22.84
CA ILE A 338 -23.81 -8.33 23.84
C ILE A 338 -23.14 -7.64 25.00
N ALA A 339 -23.73 -7.76 26.19
CA ALA A 339 -23.10 -7.25 27.40
C ALA A 339 -21.99 -8.18 27.89
N ILE A 340 -20.78 -7.65 28.06
CA ILE A 340 -19.67 -8.29 28.77
C ILE A 340 -19.44 -7.50 30.05
N VAL A 341 -19.48 -8.18 31.19
CA VAL A 341 -19.16 -7.61 32.50
C VAL A 341 -17.82 -8.17 32.93
N ILE A 342 -16.85 -7.30 33.20
CA ILE A 342 -15.55 -7.68 33.76
C ILE A 342 -15.72 -7.84 35.27
N ASP A 343 -15.85 -9.09 35.71
CA ASP A 343 -16.18 -9.49 37.08
C ASP A 343 -15.28 -10.59 37.65
N ARG A 344 -14.35 -11.13 36.84
CA ARG A 344 -13.43 -12.21 37.25
C ARG A 344 -11.99 -11.74 37.28
N VAL A 345 -11.19 -12.41 38.09
CA VAL A 345 -9.73 -12.26 38.17
C VAL A 345 -9.10 -13.57 37.72
N VAL A 346 -8.06 -13.50 36.90
CA VAL A 346 -7.25 -14.65 36.52
C VAL A 346 -6.50 -15.12 37.75
N THR A 347 -6.88 -16.27 38.27
CA THR A 347 -6.16 -16.94 39.36
C THR A 347 -4.87 -17.58 38.85
N PRO A 348 -3.83 -17.73 39.70
CA PRO A 348 -2.57 -18.37 39.34
C PRO A 348 -2.73 -19.82 38.89
#